data_AF-A0A7S0GEV3-F1
#
_entry.id   AF-A0A7S0GEV3-F1
#
_cell.length_a   1.000
_cell.length_b   1.000
_cell.length_c   1.000
_cell.angle_alpha   90.00
_cell.angle_beta   90.00
_cell.angle_gamma   90.00
#
_symmetry.space_group_name_H-M   'P 1'
#
loop_
_entity.id
_entity.type
_entity.pdbx_description
1 polymer ?
#
loop_
_entity_poly.entity_id
_entity_poly.type
_entity_poly.pdbx_seq_one_letter_code
_entity_poly.pdbx_strand_id
1 'polypeptide(L)'
;DGAIHILSKTIAKRNTMIFNSFLTYLSLQCMLLRPILALQQPSKLRDTETYSRRNVFSTLIAGSALSVSTLMPANVAATTTPVTGSTSNRDQLLDAIARKSSDKEVINILQNLKDPSNGKGATFPDRLEGEWELIWSYGAEGFSPLLKLPRPFRPESYQYIGSPATTEVGEGRIAQGLTGGILGNNQLWLSSGAVPFDQDPSVLEIQPPFRFQIGGRYGSGQAKKTLVEAGSDAEFRKVNARTEEAQLAEKNQYQQMYLEDGGRGSLRVSTVI
;
A
#
# COMPACT_ATOMS: atom_id res chain seq x y z
N ASP A 1 48.94 -7.47 25.50
CA ASP A 1 48.22 -8.16 24.40
C ASP A 1 47.44 -9.39 24.84
N GLY A 2 46.38 -9.23 25.65
CA GLY A 2 45.62 -10.39 26.13
C GLY A 2 44.22 -10.14 26.68
N ALA A 3 43.62 -8.96 26.48
CA ALA A 3 42.31 -8.63 27.06
C ALA A 3 41.29 -8.00 26.09
N ILE A 4 41.65 -7.75 24.82
CA ILE A 4 40.76 -7.06 23.85
C ILE A 4 40.08 -8.04 22.85
N HIS A 5 40.34 -9.35 22.97
CA HIS A 5 39.81 -10.33 21.99
C HIS A 5 38.53 -11.07 22.40
N ILE A 6 37.97 -10.80 23.59
CA ILE A 6 36.77 -11.52 24.11
C ILE A 6 35.47 -10.69 24.01
N LEU A 7 35.54 -9.38 23.74
CA LEU A 7 34.34 -8.52 23.65
C LEU A 7 33.70 -8.47 22.24
N SER A 8 34.42 -8.85 21.17
CA SER A 8 33.88 -8.82 19.80
C SER A 8 32.98 -10.03 19.47
N LYS A 9 33.25 -11.22 20.03
CA LYS A 9 32.44 -12.43 19.77
C LYS A 9 31.11 -12.45 20.52
N THR A 10 30.97 -11.66 21.59
CA THR A 10 29.75 -11.62 22.42
C THR A 10 28.68 -10.67 21.86
N ILE A 11 29.08 -9.60 21.14
CA ILE A 11 28.16 -8.66 20.50
C ILE A 11 27.57 -9.25 19.21
N ALA A 12 28.36 -10.02 18.44
CA ALA A 12 27.87 -10.73 17.26
C ALA A 12 26.82 -11.81 17.62
N LYS A 13 27.00 -12.53 18.74
CA LYS A 13 26.05 -13.56 19.21
C LYS A 13 24.75 -12.98 19.78
N ARG A 14 24.78 -11.79 20.40
CA ARG A 14 23.57 -11.11 20.90
C ARG A 14 22.69 -10.57 19.78
N ASN A 15 23.28 -10.06 18.69
CA ASN A 15 22.51 -9.58 17.54
C ASN A 15 21.86 -10.71 16.73
N THR A 16 22.47 -11.91 16.67
CA THR A 16 21.83 -13.08 16.02
C THR A 16 20.68 -13.66 16.87
N MET A 17 20.78 -13.60 18.20
CA MET A 17 19.71 -14.07 19.09
C MET A 17 18.49 -13.14 19.05
N ILE A 18 18.69 -11.83 19.09
CA ILE A 18 17.60 -10.86 18.99
C ILE A 18 16.93 -10.94 17.62
N PHE A 19 17.68 -11.16 16.53
CA PHE A 19 17.14 -11.24 15.17
C PHE A 19 16.43 -12.57 14.86
N ASN A 20 16.94 -13.71 15.36
CA ASN A 20 16.25 -14.99 15.25
C ASN A 20 15.01 -15.03 16.14
N SER A 21 15.06 -14.46 17.35
CA SER A 21 13.88 -14.26 18.19
C SER A 21 12.89 -13.30 17.53
N PHE A 22 13.31 -12.29 16.77
CA PHE A 22 12.40 -11.39 16.06
C PHE A 22 11.74 -12.03 14.84
N LEU A 23 12.45 -12.86 14.07
CA LEU A 23 11.84 -13.64 12.97
C LEU A 23 10.94 -14.76 13.49
N THR A 24 11.32 -15.43 14.58
CA THR A 24 10.38 -16.35 15.25
C THR A 24 9.22 -15.57 15.83
N TYR A 25 9.39 -14.40 16.45
CA TYR A 25 8.28 -13.59 17.00
C TYR A 25 7.37 -12.98 15.92
N LEU A 26 7.89 -12.65 14.73
CA LEU A 26 7.08 -12.24 13.59
C LEU A 26 6.34 -13.44 12.98
N SER A 27 6.98 -14.62 12.97
CA SER A 27 6.31 -15.88 12.63
C SER A 27 5.32 -16.36 13.70
N LEU A 28 5.55 -16.00 14.98
CA LEU A 28 4.81 -16.44 16.17
C LEU A 28 3.67 -15.48 16.52
N GLN A 29 3.77 -14.19 16.21
CA GLN A 29 2.62 -13.26 16.26
C GLN A 29 1.65 -13.49 15.10
N CYS A 30 2.14 -13.99 13.95
CA CYS A 30 1.27 -14.63 12.96
C CYS A 30 0.67 -15.97 13.46
N MET A 31 1.20 -16.57 14.54
CA MET A 31 0.69 -17.82 15.14
C MET A 31 -0.17 -17.63 16.41
N LEU A 32 -0.10 -16.51 17.16
CA LEU A 32 -0.74 -16.38 18.49
C LEU A 32 -2.03 -15.53 18.54
N LEU A 33 -2.48 -14.93 17.45
CA LEU A 33 -3.76 -14.18 17.42
C LEU A 33 -5.01 -15.07 17.26
N ARG A 34 -4.89 -16.40 17.40
CA ARG A 34 -6.00 -17.33 17.12
C ARG A 34 -6.88 -17.82 18.27
N PRO A 35 -6.63 -17.65 19.60
CA PRO A 35 -7.64 -18.07 20.58
C PRO A 35 -8.58 -16.96 21.08
N ILE A 36 -8.40 -15.67 20.72
CA ILE A 36 -9.24 -14.58 21.29
C ILE A 36 -10.48 -14.24 20.44
N LEU A 37 -10.56 -14.68 19.18
CA LEU A 37 -11.76 -14.49 18.34
C LEU A 37 -12.69 -15.72 18.25
N ALA A 38 -12.45 -16.76 19.06
CA ALA A 38 -13.28 -17.97 19.11
C ALA A 38 -14.30 -17.98 20.28
N LEU A 39 -14.51 -16.85 20.96
CA LEU A 39 -15.54 -16.70 22.00
C LEU A 39 -16.50 -15.56 21.66
N GLN A 40 -17.24 -15.72 20.56
CA GLN A 40 -18.57 -15.12 20.37
C GLN A 40 -19.22 -15.74 19.14
N GLN A 41 -19.80 -16.93 19.30
CA GLN A 41 -20.92 -17.36 18.47
C GLN A 41 -22.18 -17.38 19.33
N PRO A 42 -23.30 -16.90 18.79
CA PRO A 42 -24.57 -17.56 19.00
C PRO A 42 -25.04 -18.22 17.70
N SER A 43 -25.17 -19.55 17.80
CA SER A 43 -26.21 -20.42 17.24
C SER A 43 -26.96 -20.03 15.96
N LYS A 44 -26.74 -20.88 14.95
CA LYS A 44 -27.66 -21.40 13.91
C LYS A 44 -29.14 -21.00 14.02
N LEU A 45 -29.70 -20.58 12.88
CA LEU A 45 -30.96 -21.13 12.33
C LEU A 45 -31.04 -20.89 10.82
N ARG A 46 -31.64 -21.86 10.13
CA ARG A 46 -31.95 -21.95 8.69
C ARG A 46 -32.93 -20.81 8.30
N ASP A 47 -33.12 -20.38 7.06
CA ASP A 47 -33.55 -21.12 5.87
C ASP A 47 -33.18 -20.39 4.57
N THR A 48 -33.13 -21.17 3.50
CA THR A 48 -33.11 -20.82 2.08
C THR A 48 -34.17 -19.78 1.69
N GLU A 49 -33.77 -18.70 1.01
CA GLU A 49 -34.61 -18.05 0.00
C GLU A 49 -33.77 -17.35 -1.07
N THR A 50 -34.01 -17.77 -2.30
CA THR A 50 -33.53 -17.22 -3.56
C THR A 50 -34.13 -15.84 -3.77
N TYR A 51 -33.32 -14.77 -3.88
CA TYR A 51 -33.84 -13.46 -4.32
C TYR A 51 -33.08 -12.85 -5.49
N SER A 52 -33.86 -12.74 -6.55
CA SER A 52 -33.72 -12.04 -7.82
C SER A 52 -33.02 -10.68 -7.74
N ARG A 53 -32.03 -10.49 -8.62
CA ARG A 53 -31.51 -9.18 -9.01
C ARG A 53 -32.53 -8.48 -9.93
N ARG A 54 -33.21 -7.46 -9.42
CA ARG A 54 -33.69 -6.26 -10.16
C ARG A 54 -34.54 -5.39 -9.23
N ASN A 55 -34.18 -4.10 -9.14
CA ASN A 55 -35.00 -2.90 -8.94
C ASN A 55 -33.99 -1.77 -8.64
N VAL A 56 -33.65 -0.88 -9.59
CA VAL A 56 -34.44 0.27 -10.09
C VAL A 56 -35.11 1.02 -8.94
N PHE A 57 -34.51 2.14 -8.54
CA PHE A 57 -35.21 3.20 -7.81
C PHE A 57 -34.98 4.54 -8.49
N SER A 58 -35.99 4.92 -9.26
CA SER A 58 -36.35 6.28 -9.60
C SER A 58 -36.66 7.06 -8.32
N THR A 59 -36.19 8.31 -8.21
CA THR A 59 -36.70 9.25 -7.20
C THR A 59 -37.37 10.42 -7.91
N LEU A 60 -38.59 10.69 -7.45
CA LEU A 60 -39.53 11.69 -7.95
C LEU A 60 -38.98 13.12 -7.89
N ILE A 61 -39.33 13.87 -8.95
CA ILE A 61 -39.38 15.32 -8.98
C ILE A 61 -40.82 15.74 -8.66
N ALA A 62 -40.99 16.57 -7.64
CA ALA A 62 -42.15 17.43 -7.39
C ALA A 62 -41.66 18.55 -6.45
N GLY A 63 -41.95 19.83 -6.58
CA GLY A 63 -42.73 20.61 -7.54
C GLY A 63 -42.73 22.05 -7.02
N SER A 64 -42.46 22.99 -7.93
CA SER A 64 -43.00 24.36 -8.04
C SER A 64 -43.17 25.26 -6.80
N ALA A 65 -42.57 26.45 -6.83
CA ALA A 65 -43.33 27.73 -6.87
C ALA A 65 -42.46 28.97 -7.14
N LEU A 66 -42.99 29.81 -8.04
CA LEU A 66 -42.71 31.19 -8.43
C LEU A 66 -42.33 32.11 -7.23
N SER A 67 -41.55 33.20 -7.38
CA SER A 67 -41.97 34.45 -8.05
C SER A 67 -40.92 35.58 -7.97
N VAL A 68 -41.09 36.55 -8.87
CA VAL A 68 -40.73 37.99 -8.85
C VAL A 68 -39.32 38.44 -9.24
N SER A 69 -39.25 38.95 -10.47
CA SER A 69 -38.25 39.91 -10.97
C SER A 69 -38.43 41.29 -10.34
N THR A 70 -37.33 41.90 -9.87
CA THR A 70 -37.20 43.35 -9.75
C THR A 70 -35.85 43.78 -10.33
N LEU A 71 -35.90 44.87 -11.11
CA LEU A 71 -34.78 45.45 -11.87
C LEU A 71 -34.06 46.54 -11.05
N MET A 72 -32.72 46.50 -11.11
CA MET A 72 -31.73 47.61 -10.99
C MET A 72 -31.55 48.27 -9.59
N PRO A 73 -30.40 48.92 -9.27
CA PRO A 73 -29.29 49.35 -10.12
C PRO A 73 -27.89 48.85 -9.70
N ALA A 74 -26.91 49.07 -10.59
CA ALA A 74 -25.50 48.82 -10.41
C ALA A 74 -24.90 49.62 -9.24
N ASN A 75 -24.23 48.92 -8.32
CA ASN A 75 -23.27 49.52 -7.41
C ASN A 75 -21.95 48.75 -7.52
N VAL A 76 -20.94 49.42 -8.06
CA VAL A 76 -19.56 48.96 -8.15
C VAL A 76 -18.99 49.04 -6.74
N ALA A 77 -19.15 47.97 -5.98
CA ALA A 77 -18.32 47.67 -4.83
C ALA A 77 -17.44 46.50 -5.24
N ALA A 78 -16.12 46.67 -5.10
CA ALA A 78 -15.13 45.64 -5.30
C ALA A 78 -15.39 44.50 -4.30
N THR A 79 -16.29 43.60 -4.69
CA THR A 79 -16.39 42.26 -4.14
C THR A 79 -15.08 41.60 -4.52
N THR A 80 -14.12 41.61 -3.61
CA THR A 80 -13.15 40.53 -3.51
C THR A 80 -14.00 39.27 -3.44
N THR A 81 -14.18 38.64 -4.60
CA THR A 81 -14.62 37.26 -4.67
C THR A 81 -13.83 36.54 -3.60
N PRO A 82 -14.48 35.89 -2.61
CA PRO A 82 -13.76 34.89 -1.86
C PRO A 82 -13.23 33.97 -2.95
N VAL A 83 -11.90 33.90 -3.05
CA VAL A 83 -11.26 32.81 -3.78
C VAL A 83 -11.89 31.60 -3.14
N THR A 84 -12.86 30.99 -3.83
CA THR A 84 -13.32 29.65 -3.55
C THR A 84 -12.08 28.83 -3.72
N GLY A 85 -11.33 28.73 -2.62
CA GLY A 85 -10.25 27.79 -2.47
C GLY A 85 -10.93 26.45 -2.64
N SER A 86 -10.96 25.98 -3.88
CA SER A 86 -10.82 24.57 -4.15
C SER A 86 -9.52 24.21 -3.44
N THR A 87 -9.63 23.89 -2.14
CA THR A 87 -8.73 22.93 -1.53
C THR A 87 -8.80 21.77 -2.48
N SER A 88 -7.72 21.63 -3.26
CA SER A 88 -7.66 20.70 -4.37
C SER A 88 -8.04 19.33 -3.80
N ASN A 89 -8.68 18.44 -4.56
CA ASN A 89 -9.08 17.15 -4.01
C ASN A 89 -7.88 16.37 -3.40
N ARG A 90 -6.65 16.72 -3.80
CA ARG A 90 -5.39 16.36 -3.13
C ARG A 90 -5.33 16.85 -1.67
N ASP A 91 -5.50 18.15 -1.42
CA ASP A 91 -5.42 18.72 -0.07
C ASP A 91 -6.45 18.08 0.86
N GLN A 92 -7.67 17.84 0.35
CA GLN A 92 -8.71 17.15 1.11
C GLN A 92 -8.29 15.72 1.47
N LEU A 93 -7.69 14.98 0.54
CA LEU A 93 -7.17 13.63 0.78
C LEU A 93 -6.03 13.63 1.81
N LEU A 94 -5.04 14.50 1.63
CA LEU A 94 -3.89 14.61 2.53
C LEU A 94 -4.31 15.05 3.94
N ASP A 95 -5.26 15.98 4.05
CA ASP A 95 -5.82 16.42 5.33
C ASP A 95 -6.61 15.31 6.02
N ALA A 96 -7.38 14.51 5.28
CA ALA A 96 -8.08 13.35 5.83
C ALA A 96 -7.09 12.30 6.36
N ILE A 97 -6.02 12.01 5.61
CA ILE A 97 -4.96 11.09 6.05
C ILE A 97 -4.24 11.64 7.29
N ALA A 98 -3.85 12.93 7.28
CA ALA A 98 -3.12 13.56 8.37
C ALA A 98 -3.91 13.58 9.68
N ARG A 99 -5.23 13.80 9.60
CA ARG A 99 -6.15 13.77 10.76
C ARG A 99 -6.60 12.36 11.15
N LYS A 100 -6.13 11.32 10.46
CA LYS A 100 -6.51 9.91 10.67
C LYS A 100 -8.03 9.70 10.57
N SER A 101 -8.65 10.30 9.55
CA SER A 101 -10.05 10.06 9.21
C SER A 101 -10.34 8.57 9.00
N SER A 102 -11.62 8.20 9.06
CA SER A 102 -12.04 6.80 8.84
C SER A 102 -11.70 6.31 7.43
N ASP A 103 -11.45 5.01 7.26
CA ASP A 103 -11.16 4.42 5.95
C ASP A 103 -12.27 4.70 4.93
N LYS A 104 -13.53 4.67 5.37
CA LYS A 104 -14.69 5.00 4.53
C LYS A 104 -14.61 6.42 3.97
N GLU A 105 -14.18 7.39 4.79
CA GLU A 105 -14.03 8.78 4.36
C GLU A 105 -12.90 8.92 3.33
N VAL A 106 -11.74 8.32 3.60
CA VAL A 106 -10.59 8.36 2.67
C VAL A 106 -10.95 7.67 1.34
N ILE A 107 -11.59 6.51 1.37
CA ILE A 107 -12.04 5.78 0.17
C ILE A 107 -13.06 6.61 -0.62
N ASN A 108 -14.03 7.25 0.05
CA ASN A 108 -14.98 8.13 -0.63
C ASN A 108 -14.29 9.30 -1.32
N ILE A 109 -13.26 9.90 -0.72
CA ILE A 109 -12.48 10.95 -1.38
C ILE A 109 -11.77 10.37 -2.62
N LEU A 110 -11.08 9.23 -2.48
CA LEU A 110 -10.37 8.57 -3.58
C LEU A 110 -11.27 8.25 -4.78
N GLN A 111 -12.50 7.79 -4.54
CA GLN A 111 -13.47 7.47 -5.60
C GLN A 111 -13.93 8.68 -6.42
N ASN A 112 -13.80 9.89 -5.86
CA ASN A 112 -14.14 11.14 -6.55
C ASN A 112 -12.93 11.77 -7.26
N LEU A 113 -11.74 11.16 -7.16
CA LEU A 113 -10.56 11.64 -7.86
C LEU A 113 -10.54 11.16 -9.30
N LYS A 114 -10.10 12.04 -10.20
CA LYS A 114 -9.90 11.71 -11.60
C LYS A 114 -8.51 11.14 -11.81
N ASP A 115 -8.43 10.00 -12.47
CA ASP A 115 -7.17 9.43 -12.94
C ASP A 115 -6.65 10.18 -14.18
N PRO A 116 -5.56 10.96 -14.10
CA PRO A 116 -4.99 11.64 -15.26
C PRO A 116 -4.32 10.67 -16.24
N SER A 117 -4.07 9.42 -15.84
CA SER A 117 -3.53 8.40 -16.75
C SER A 117 -4.58 7.78 -17.66
N ASN A 118 -5.88 8.04 -17.40
CA ASN A 118 -7.00 7.46 -18.15
C ASN A 118 -6.95 5.93 -18.20
N GLY A 119 -6.68 5.27 -17.07
CA GLY A 119 -6.62 3.81 -16.97
C GLY A 119 -5.39 3.20 -17.63
N LYS A 120 -4.30 3.95 -17.75
CA LYS A 120 -3.03 3.48 -18.34
C LYS A 120 -1.87 3.54 -17.35
N GLY A 121 -2.20 3.51 -16.05
CA GLY A 121 -1.26 3.76 -14.98
C GLY A 121 -0.05 2.81 -14.94
N ALA A 122 -0.18 1.60 -15.48
CA ALA A 122 0.93 0.65 -15.54
C ALA A 122 1.85 0.85 -16.76
N THR A 123 1.41 1.59 -17.79
CA THR A 123 2.12 1.69 -19.09
C THR A 123 2.97 2.94 -19.28
N PHE A 124 2.99 3.85 -18.30
CA PHE A 124 3.83 5.05 -18.34
C PHE A 124 5.08 4.87 -17.47
N PRO A 125 6.18 4.28 -18.00
CA PRO A 125 7.38 4.01 -17.21
C PRO A 125 7.95 5.28 -16.58
N ASP A 126 7.99 6.39 -17.31
CA ASP A 126 8.49 7.68 -16.81
C ASP A 126 7.66 8.25 -15.64
N ARG A 127 6.40 7.85 -15.53
CA ARG A 127 5.50 8.26 -14.43
C ARG A 127 5.54 7.29 -13.26
N LEU A 128 5.80 6.00 -13.52
CA LEU A 128 5.95 4.97 -12.50
C LEU A 128 7.31 5.05 -11.81
N GLU A 129 8.32 5.49 -12.55
CA GLU A 129 9.69 5.54 -12.09
C GLU A 129 9.83 6.40 -10.83
N GLY A 130 10.55 5.85 -9.84
CA GLY A 130 10.92 6.58 -8.64
C GLY A 130 10.82 5.76 -7.36
N GLU A 131 11.00 6.48 -6.27
CA GLU A 131 10.78 6.03 -4.89
C GLU A 131 9.44 6.58 -4.41
N TRP A 132 8.56 5.67 -3.99
CA TRP A 132 7.20 5.98 -3.56
C TRP A 132 7.01 5.63 -2.09
N GLU A 133 6.72 6.63 -1.25
CA GLU A 133 6.40 6.40 0.16
C GLU A 133 4.93 6.04 0.35
N LEU A 134 4.67 5.00 1.15
CA LEU A 134 3.32 4.65 1.58
C LEU A 134 2.87 5.59 2.71
N ILE A 135 1.99 6.54 2.38
CA ILE A 135 1.45 7.50 3.35
C ILE A 135 0.13 7.04 3.99
N TRP A 136 -0.62 6.16 3.32
CA TRP A 136 -1.87 5.58 3.80
C TRP A 136 -2.12 4.22 3.13
N SER A 137 -2.84 3.34 3.81
CA SER A 137 -3.20 2.02 3.29
C SER A 137 -4.46 1.49 3.97
N TYR A 138 -5.28 0.77 3.21
CA TYR A 138 -6.45 0.05 3.71
C TYR A 138 -6.18 -1.46 3.74
N GLY A 139 -6.35 -2.10 4.89
CA GLY A 139 -6.17 -3.56 5.04
C GLY A 139 -4.72 -4.04 4.90
N ALA A 140 -3.73 -3.14 4.74
CA ALA A 140 -2.32 -3.52 4.59
C ALA A 140 -1.74 -4.21 5.83
N GLU A 141 -2.36 -3.96 6.99
CA GLU A 141 -2.04 -4.63 8.24
C GLU A 141 -2.35 -6.14 8.21
N GLY A 142 -3.17 -6.61 7.27
CA GLY A 142 -3.35 -8.03 6.97
C GLY A 142 -2.10 -8.64 6.31
N PHE A 143 -1.32 -7.84 5.58
CA PHE A 143 -0.15 -8.29 4.83
C PHE A 143 1.15 -8.24 5.65
N SER A 144 1.28 -7.28 6.57
CA SER A 144 2.45 -7.17 7.42
C SER A 144 2.10 -6.74 8.84
N PRO A 145 2.35 -7.58 9.85
CA PRO A 145 2.22 -7.19 11.26
C PRO A 145 3.12 -6.01 11.63
N LEU A 146 4.21 -5.78 10.89
CA LEU A 146 5.12 -4.65 11.15
C LEU A 146 4.45 -3.30 10.95
N LEU A 147 3.46 -3.23 10.06
CA LEU A 147 2.69 -2.01 9.80
C LEU A 147 1.68 -1.70 10.94
N LYS A 148 1.38 -2.68 11.80
CA LYS A 148 0.55 -2.50 13.01
C LYS A 148 1.29 -1.88 14.18
N LEU A 149 2.62 -1.88 14.14
CA LEU A 149 3.41 -1.35 15.25
C LEU A 149 3.14 0.16 15.41
N PRO A 150 3.17 0.70 16.63
CA PRO A 150 3.13 2.14 16.82
C PRO A 150 4.45 2.79 16.42
N ARG A 151 4.44 4.08 16.09
CA ARG A 151 5.69 4.86 16.01
C ARG A 151 6.34 4.93 17.40
N PRO A 152 7.68 4.87 17.54
CA PRO A 152 8.68 4.85 16.47
C PRO A 152 9.01 3.45 15.95
N PHE A 153 8.39 2.37 16.45
CA PHE A 153 8.73 1.00 16.08
C PHE A 153 8.27 0.60 14.67
N ARG A 154 7.20 1.23 14.18
CA ARG A 154 6.66 1.01 12.83
C ARG A 154 7.68 1.39 11.75
N PRO A 155 8.07 0.46 10.88
CA PRO A 155 8.87 0.81 9.71
C PRO A 155 8.11 1.73 8.76
N GLU A 156 8.85 2.62 8.08
CA GLU A 156 8.38 3.27 6.86
C GLU A 156 8.39 2.26 5.70
N SER A 157 7.50 2.47 4.73
CA SER A 157 7.28 1.55 3.62
C SER A 157 7.42 2.29 2.29
N TYR A 158 8.31 1.81 1.44
CA TYR A 158 8.66 2.42 0.17
C TYR A 158 8.50 1.42 -0.98
N GLN A 159 8.04 1.88 -2.14
CA GLN A 159 8.07 1.11 -3.38
C GLN A 159 9.06 1.77 -4.36
N TYR A 160 9.99 0.98 -4.86
CA TYR A 160 11.00 1.37 -5.85
C TYR A 160 10.60 0.77 -7.20
N ILE A 161 10.57 1.62 -8.23
CA ILE A 161 10.20 1.23 -9.61
C ILE A 161 11.14 1.97 -10.58
N GLY A 162 11.57 1.31 -11.65
CA GLY A 162 12.48 1.91 -12.64
C GLY A 162 13.91 1.98 -12.12
N SER A 163 14.63 3.09 -12.37
CA SER A 163 16.06 3.20 -12.05
C SER A 163 16.42 2.94 -10.57
N PRO A 164 15.61 3.35 -9.56
CA PRO A 164 15.88 3.00 -8.16
C PRO A 164 15.84 1.50 -7.89
N ALA A 165 14.88 0.78 -8.47
CA ALA A 165 14.78 -0.67 -8.32
C ALA A 165 15.92 -1.37 -9.08
N THR A 166 16.18 -0.96 -10.32
CA THR A 166 17.27 -1.50 -11.13
C THR A 166 18.61 -1.45 -10.41
N THR A 167 18.89 -0.31 -9.78
CA THR A 167 20.14 -0.08 -9.02
C THR A 167 20.30 -1.07 -7.85
N GLU A 168 19.20 -1.40 -7.17
CA GLU A 168 19.27 -2.16 -5.91
C GLU A 168 19.03 -3.66 -6.07
N VAL A 169 18.18 -4.04 -7.02
CA VAL A 169 17.68 -5.42 -7.15
C VAL A 169 17.80 -5.99 -8.57
N GLY A 170 18.18 -5.18 -9.56
CA GLY A 170 18.39 -5.58 -10.96
C GLY A 170 17.28 -5.12 -11.92
N GLU A 171 17.60 -5.14 -13.21
CA GLU A 171 16.74 -4.64 -14.29
C GLU A 171 15.40 -5.40 -14.41
N GLY A 172 14.34 -4.69 -14.80
CA GLY A 172 13.00 -5.27 -15.01
C GLY A 172 12.27 -5.65 -13.71
N ARG A 173 12.74 -5.13 -12.57
CA ARG A 173 12.21 -5.47 -11.25
C ARG A 173 11.60 -4.28 -10.55
N ILE A 174 10.71 -4.59 -9.63
CA ILE A 174 10.23 -3.66 -8.60
C ILE A 174 10.69 -4.15 -7.24
N ALA A 175 10.74 -3.24 -6.27
CA ALA A 175 11.02 -3.60 -4.89
C ALA A 175 10.13 -2.86 -3.91
N GLN A 176 9.61 -3.57 -2.91
CA GLN A 176 9.08 -3.02 -1.69
C GLN A 176 10.17 -3.01 -0.62
N GLY A 177 10.36 -1.87 0.03
CA GLY A 177 11.32 -1.68 1.09
C GLY A 177 10.65 -1.27 2.39
N LEU A 178 10.98 -1.96 3.49
CA LEU A 178 10.63 -1.50 4.85
C LEU A 178 11.89 -1.03 5.55
N THR A 179 11.90 0.20 6.05
CA THR A 179 13.07 0.82 6.69
C THR A 179 12.69 1.51 8.00
N GLY A 180 13.69 1.83 8.81
CA GLY A 180 13.47 2.51 10.09
C GLY A 180 12.79 1.63 11.14
N GLY A 181 12.23 2.30 12.15
CA GLY A 181 11.67 1.67 13.34
C GLY A 181 12.50 0.51 13.90
N ILE A 182 11.88 -0.66 14.06
CA ILE A 182 12.53 -1.88 14.56
C ILE A 182 13.72 -2.36 13.71
N LEU A 183 13.84 -1.93 12.45
CA LEU A 183 14.91 -2.34 11.54
C LEU A 183 16.17 -1.48 11.68
N GLY A 184 16.06 -0.32 12.34
CA GLY A 184 17.17 0.61 12.55
C GLY A 184 17.81 1.02 11.22
N ASN A 185 19.09 0.71 11.05
CA ASN A 185 19.85 1.04 9.84
C ASN A 185 19.66 0.04 8.68
N ASN A 186 19.00 -1.07 8.93
CA ASN A 186 18.70 -2.05 7.89
C ASN A 186 17.38 -1.72 7.19
N GLN A 187 17.25 -2.24 5.97
CA GLN A 187 16.02 -2.27 5.20
C GLN A 187 15.70 -3.71 4.83
N LEU A 188 14.43 -4.10 5.00
CA LEU A 188 13.90 -5.33 4.43
C LEU A 188 13.47 -5.05 3.00
N TRP A 189 13.84 -5.93 2.09
CA TRP A 189 13.60 -5.79 0.66
C TRP A 189 12.79 -6.99 0.17
N LEU A 190 11.65 -6.74 -0.44
CA LEU A 190 10.88 -7.72 -1.19
C LEU A 190 10.85 -7.30 -2.65
N SER A 191 11.47 -8.06 -3.54
CA SER A 191 11.52 -7.72 -4.97
C SER A 191 10.96 -8.82 -5.85
N SER A 192 10.45 -8.42 -7.01
CA SER A 192 9.83 -9.26 -8.01
C SER A 192 10.01 -8.66 -9.40
N GLY A 193 9.80 -9.47 -10.45
CA GLY A 193 9.51 -8.93 -11.77
C GLY A 193 8.15 -8.23 -11.78
N ALA A 194 7.96 -7.28 -12.69
CA ALA A 194 6.68 -6.66 -12.90
C ALA A 194 6.54 -6.19 -14.36
N VAL A 195 5.39 -6.46 -14.96
CA VAL A 195 5.08 -6.05 -16.33
C VAL A 195 3.66 -5.50 -16.40
N PRO A 196 3.37 -4.55 -17.31
CA PRO A 196 1.99 -4.18 -17.60
C PRO A 196 1.21 -5.41 -18.07
N PHE A 197 -0.05 -5.53 -17.66
CA PHE A 197 -0.92 -6.61 -18.10
C PHE A 197 -1.44 -6.31 -19.51
N ASP A 198 -1.28 -7.27 -20.43
CA ASP A 198 -1.56 -7.04 -21.86
C ASP A 198 -3.02 -6.67 -22.13
N GLN A 199 -3.95 -7.20 -21.33
CA GLN A 199 -5.39 -6.98 -21.48
C GLN A 199 -5.91 -5.72 -20.76
N ASP A 200 -5.17 -5.22 -19.75
CA ASP A 200 -5.54 -4.02 -19.00
C ASP A 200 -4.29 -3.17 -18.68
N PRO A 201 -4.08 -2.05 -19.38
CA PRO A 201 -2.91 -1.18 -19.20
C PRO A 201 -2.92 -0.39 -17.88
N SER A 202 -3.97 -0.50 -17.06
CA SER A 202 -3.97 0.00 -15.69
C SER A 202 -3.33 -0.97 -14.72
N VAL A 203 -3.15 -2.24 -15.10
CA VAL A 203 -2.75 -3.31 -14.19
C VAL A 203 -1.27 -3.65 -14.37
N LEU A 204 -0.56 -3.78 -13.25
CA LEU A 204 0.78 -4.31 -13.16
C LEU A 204 0.71 -5.77 -12.68
N GLU A 205 1.08 -6.71 -13.53
CA GLU A 205 1.21 -8.12 -13.16
C GLU A 205 2.58 -8.36 -12.50
N ILE A 206 2.58 -8.96 -11.32
CA ILE A 206 3.81 -9.34 -10.62
C ILE A 206 4.26 -10.73 -11.05
N GLN A 207 5.55 -10.84 -11.32
CA GLN A 207 6.16 -12.06 -11.82
C GLN A 207 7.38 -12.48 -10.98
N PRO A 208 7.72 -13.77 -10.97
CA PRO A 208 9.01 -14.23 -10.45
C PRO A 208 10.20 -13.63 -11.24
N PRO A 209 11.43 -13.70 -10.69
CA PRO A 209 11.77 -14.31 -9.41
C PRO A 209 11.47 -13.39 -8.22
N PHE A 210 10.97 -13.98 -7.14
CA PHE A 210 10.71 -13.31 -5.87
C PHE A 210 11.92 -13.42 -4.96
N ARG A 211 12.35 -12.29 -4.39
CA ARG A 211 13.49 -12.26 -3.49
C ARG A 211 13.18 -11.45 -2.25
N PHE A 212 13.42 -12.07 -1.10
CA PHE A 212 13.38 -11.42 0.20
C PHE A 212 14.79 -11.27 0.74
N GLN A 213 15.19 -10.04 1.05
CA GLN A 213 16.55 -9.71 1.48
C GLN A 213 16.54 -8.76 2.68
N ILE A 214 17.65 -8.73 3.40
CA ILE A 214 17.96 -7.69 4.39
C ILE A 214 19.32 -7.09 4.09
N GLY A 215 19.44 -5.78 4.17
CA GLY A 215 20.72 -5.10 3.99
C GLY A 215 20.61 -3.61 4.29
N GLY A 216 21.54 -2.82 3.77
CA GLY A 216 21.44 -1.38 3.92
C GLY A 216 20.29 -0.78 3.13
N ARG A 217 20.08 0.52 3.40
CA ARG A 217 19.03 1.32 2.81
C ARG A 217 19.28 1.61 1.33
N TYR A 218 18.24 2.04 0.62
CA TYR A 218 18.36 2.57 -0.75
C TYR A 218 19.49 3.60 -0.82
N GLY A 219 20.36 3.47 -1.84
CA GLY A 219 21.49 4.38 -2.08
C GLY A 219 22.65 4.26 -1.07
N SER A 220 22.59 3.33 -0.11
CA SER A 220 23.66 3.20 0.90
C SER A 220 24.91 2.48 0.42
N GLY A 221 24.84 1.77 -0.71
CA GLY A 221 25.91 0.92 -1.23
C GLY A 221 26.23 -0.31 -0.36
N GLN A 222 25.50 -0.54 0.74
CA GLN A 222 25.72 -1.71 1.58
C GLN A 222 25.10 -2.96 0.96
N ALA A 223 25.84 -4.07 1.05
CA ALA A 223 25.40 -5.35 0.51
C ALA A 223 24.12 -5.86 1.18
N LYS A 224 23.28 -6.52 0.37
CA LYS A 224 22.07 -7.21 0.84
C LYS A 224 22.34 -8.70 0.98
N LYS A 225 21.85 -9.28 2.06
CA LYS A 225 21.81 -10.72 2.29
C LYS A 225 20.45 -11.26 1.86
N THR A 226 20.44 -12.16 0.88
CA THR A 226 19.24 -12.91 0.51
C THR A 226 18.85 -13.87 1.62
N LEU A 227 17.59 -13.80 2.04
CA LEU A 227 16.98 -14.67 3.05
C LEU A 227 16.14 -15.75 2.37
N VAL A 228 15.41 -15.38 1.32
CA VAL A 228 14.56 -16.28 0.52
C VAL A 228 14.64 -15.85 -0.94
N GLU A 229 14.66 -16.84 -1.83
CA GLU A 229 14.53 -16.64 -3.27
C GLU A 229 13.64 -17.74 -3.84
N ALA A 230 12.74 -17.37 -4.73
CA ALA A 230 11.85 -18.28 -5.44
C ALA A 230 11.83 -17.89 -6.92
N GLY A 231 12.13 -18.86 -7.79
CA GLY A 231 12.14 -18.69 -9.24
C GLY A 231 10.76 -18.79 -9.88
N SER A 232 9.72 -19.16 -9.11
CA SER A 232 8.34 -19.26 -9.59
C SER A 232 7.33 -18.90 -8.51
N ASP A 233 6.09 -18.63 -8.93
CA ASP A 233 4.95 -18.44 -8.01
C ASP A 233 4.71 -19.69 -7.16
N ALA A 234 4.81 -20.88 -7.75
CA ALA A 234 4.62 -22.15 -7.04
C ALA A 234 5.68 -22.34 -5.94
N GLU A 235 6.95 -22.04 -6.22
CA GLU A 235 8.01 -22.07 -5.21
C GLU A 235 7.78 -21.02 -4.12
N PHE A 236 7.41 -19.80 -4.51
CA PHE A 236 7.15 -18.74 -3.55
C PHE A 236 6.00 -19.11 -2.61
N ARG A 237 4.92 -19.67 -3.15
CA ARG A 237 3.77 -20.12 -2.36
C ARG A 237 4.09 -21.33 -1.51
N LYS A 238 4.87 -22.29 -1.99
CA LYS A 238 5.32 -23.42 -1.16
C LYS A 238 6.04 -22.95 0.11
N VAL A 239 6.78 -21.85 0.02
CA VAL A 239 7.52 -21.28 1.16
C VAL A 239 6.66 -20.33 2.00
N ASN A 240 5.67 -19.63 1.42
CA ASN A 240 4.96 -18.52 2.08
C ASN A 240 3.45 -18.73 2.26
N ALA A 241 2.75 -19.45 1.38
CA ALA A 241 1.32 -19.69 1.47
C ALA A 241 1.01 -20.81 2.46
N ARG A 242 0.15 -20.52 3.44
CA ARG A 242 -0.15 -21.40 4.58
C ARG A 242 -1.53 -22.04 4.54
N THR A 243 -2.33 -21.72 3.53
CA THR A 243 -3.65 -22.28 3.31
C THR A 243 -3.77 -22.77 1.87
N GLU A 244 -4.66 -23.72 1.63
CA GLU A 244 -4.90 -24.25 0.28
C GLU A 244 -5.39 -23.13 -0.66
N GLU A 245 -6.22 -22.22 -0.16
CA GLU A 245 -6.70 -21.07 -0.92
C GLU A 245 -5.53 -20.15 -1.33
N ALA A 246 -4.56 -19.90 -0.44
CA ALA A 246 -3.39 -19.09 -0.76
C ALA A 246 -2.42 -19.79 -1.73
N GLN A 247 -2.39 -21.13 -1.74
CA GLN A 247 -1.63 -21.91 -2.72
C GLN A 247 -2.29 -21.84 -4.11
N LEU A 248 -3.63 -21.83 -4.14
CA LEU A 248 -4.45 -21.81 -5.35
C LEU A 248 -4.77 -20.40 -5.88
N ALA A 249 -4.43 -19.35 -5.13
CA ALA A 249 -4.68 -17.97 -5.53
C ALA A 249 -4.13 -17.64 -6.92
N GLU A 250 -4.69 -16.66 -7.60
CA GLU A 250 -4.15 -16.21 -8.88
C GLU A 250 -2.86 -15.40 -8.68
N LYS A 251 -2.25 -14.95 -9.78
CA LYS A 251 -1.07 -14.08 -9.68
C LYS A 251 -1.47 -12.76 -9.03
N ASN A 252 -0.55 -12.15 -8.29
CA ASN A 252 -0.80 -10.83 -7.74
C ASN A 252 -0.82 -9.79 -8.87
N GLN A 253 -1.94 -9.11 -9.01
CA GLN A 253 -2.15 -8.02 -9.95
C GLN A 253 -2.43 -6.74 -9.18
N TYR A 254 -1.82 -5.63 -9.62
CA TYR A 254 -1.97 -4.34 -8.96
C TYR A 254 -2.47 -3.30 -9.96
N GLN A 255 -3.72 -2.88 -9.81
CA GLN A 255 -4.24 -1.74 -10.55
C GLN A 255 -3.58 -0.45 -10.07
N GLN A 256 -2.97 0.29 -10.99
CA GLN A 256 -2.32 1.57 -10.77
C GLN A 256 -3.23 2.69 -11.23
N MET A 257 -3.56 3.59 -10.31
CA MET A 257 -4.29 4.82 -10.58
C MET A 257 -3.43 6.01 -10.16
N TYR A 258 -3.16 6.93 -11.07
CA TYR A 258 -2.50 8.18 -10.69
C TYR A 258 -3.54 9.15 -10.17
N LEU A 259 -3.13 10.00 -9.25
CA LEU A 259 -3.91 11.17 -8.87
C LEU A 259 -3.31 12.43 -9.48
N GLU A 260 -2.00 12.39 -9.78
CA GLU A 260 -1.20 13.51 -10.27
C GLU A 260 -0.07 13.02 -11.19
N ASP A 261 0.38 13.86 -12.12
CA ASP A 261 1.45 13.57 -13.08
C ASP A 261 2.63 14.57 -13.02
N GLY A 262 2.77 15.30 -11.91
CA GLY A 262 3.78 16.34 -11.70
C GLY A 262 5.18 15.88 -11.26
N GLY A 263 5.46 14.57 -11.23
CA GLY A 263 6.74 14.01 -10.77
C GLY A 263 6.85 13.89 -9.24
N ARG A 264 7.98 14.31 -8.66
CA ARG A 264 8.24 14.14 -7.21
C ARG A 264 7.16 14.85 -6.38
N GLY A 265 6.54 14.11 -5.46
CA GLY A 265 5.44 14.61 -4.63
C GLY A 265 4.05 14.32 -5.18
N SER A 266 3.96 13.70 -6.37
CA SER A 266 2.74 13.12 -6.92
C SER A 266 2.19 12.02 -6.03
N LEU A 267 0.88 11.78 -6.15
CA LEU A 267 0.19 10.69 -5.48
C LEU A 267 -0.27 9.65 -6.51
N ARG A 268 -0.24 8.39 -6.08
CA ARG A 268 -0.86 7.26 -6.80
C ARG A 268 -1.51 6.31 -5.81
N VAL A 269 -2.44 5.52 -6.34
CA VAL A 269 -3.10 4.44 -5.64
C VAL A 269 -2.74 3.14 -6.34
N SER A 270 -2.37 2.14 -5.55
CA SER A 270 -2.10 0.78 -6.02
C SER A 270 -3.07 -0.15 -5.32
N THR A 271 -3.98 -0.76 -6.07
CA THR A 271 -5.03 -1.65 -5.56
C THR A 271 -4.73 -3.08 -5.95
N VAL A 272 -4.75 -4.00 -4.99
CA VAL A 272 -4.69 -5.45 -5.27
C VAL A 272 -6.04 -5.87 -5.85
N ILE A 273 -6.04 -6.55 -6.99
CA ILE A 273 -7.25 -7.08 -7.64
C ILE A 273 -7.22 -8.61 -7.71
#